data_AF-A0A2M7PR67-F1
#
_entry.id   AF-A0A2M7PR67-F1
#
_cell.length_a   1.000
_cell.length_b   1.000
_cell.length_c   1.000
_cell.angle_alpha   90.00
_cell.angle_beta   90.00
_cell.angle_gamma   90.00
#
_symmetry.space_group_name_H-M   'P 1'
#
loop_
_entity.id
_entity.type
_entity.pdbx_description
1 polymer ?
#
loop_
_entity_poly.entity_id
_entity_poly.type
_entity_poly.pdbx_seq_one_letter_code
_entity_poly.pdbx_strand_id
1 'polypeptide(L)'
;LDAYRAFIVTTPDGEVLCRATSEWFIIDLTSRRPQQIEKYVDVELYTMPTAGSPTDLSAEGMEVGKPTDRQAVTRDIPTLSRNTDYETLFEVIPKYSDMDMNGHTNARKYFDWLTDAMHQDNGKLNPTFVQMTYFSECTLGEHLVIQRNTSEKGLYRGQKTAHDKTAFVAMVEMSNGG
;
A
#
# COMPACT_ATOMS: atom_id res chain seq x y z
N LEU A 1 -6.08 -9.17 -14.04
CA LEU A 1 -6.66 -9.68 -12.76
C LEU A 1 -6.57 -8.64 -11.63
N ASP A 2 -5.81 -7.58 -11.86
CA ASP A 2 -5.18 -6.67 -10.93
C ASP A 2 -4.83 -5.42 -11.74
N ALA A 3 -5.15 -4.24 -11.21
CA ALA A 3 -4.81 -2.98 -11.85
C ALA A 3 -3.63 -2.32 -11.12
N TYR A 4 -2.58 -2.00 -11.86
CA TYR A 4 -1.41 -1.32 -11.32
C TYR A 4 -1.47 0.17 -11.61
N ARG A 5 -1.05 0.97 -10.63
CA ARG A 5 -0.76 2.39 -10.83
C ARG A 5 0.62 2.70 -10.29
N ALA A 6 1.48 3.19 -11.18
CA ALA A 6 2.83 3.63 -10.89
C ALA A 6 2.89 5.14 -10.68
N PHE A 7 3.76 5.58 -9.77
CA PHE A 7 4.00 6.98 -9.46
C PHE A 7 5.50 7.23 -9.42
N ILE A 8 5.90 8.37 -9.98
CA ILE A 8 7.26 8.90 -9.89
C ILE A 8 7.14 10.35 -9.41
N VAL A 9 7.80 10.66 -8.31
CA VAL A 9 7.88 12.03 -7.78
C VAL A 9 9.26 12.57 -8.11
N THR A 10 9.32 13.73 -8.76
CA THR A 10 10.58 14.38 -9.14
C THR A 10 10.69 15.79 -8.59
N THR A 11 11.93 16.29 -8.48
CA THR A 11 12.20 17.73 -8.34
C THR A 11 11.86 18.46 -9.64
N PRO A 12 11.78 19.81 -9.63
CA PRO A 12 11.69 20.60 -10.85
C PRO A 12 12.84 20.34 -11.84
N ASP A 13 14.01 19.96 -11.35
CA ASP A 13 15.21 19.66 -12.17
C ASP A 13 15.22 18.23 -12.73
N GLY A 14 14.19 17.42 -12.44
CA GLY A 14 14.04 16.05 -12.95
C GLY A 14 14.68 14.96 -12.11
N GLU A 15 15.25 15.29 -10.95
CA GLU A 15 15.77 14.29 -10.01
C GLU A 15 14.62 13.50 -9.38
N VAL A 16 14.74 12.17 -9.31
CA VAL A 16 13.72 11.29 -8.73
C VAL A 16 13.82 11.27 -7.21
N LEU A 17 12.76 11.71 -6.53
CA LEU A 17 12.64 11.69 -5.07
C LEU A 17 12.03 10.38 -4.55
N CYS A 18 11.04 9.84 -5.26
CA CYS A 18 10.31 8.66 -4.81
C CYS A 18 9.69 7.90 -5.98
N ARG A 19 9.58 6.58 -5.83
CA ARG A 19 8.80 5.69 -6.69
C ARG A 19 7.78 4.94 -5.84
N ALA A 20 6.56 4.83 -6.33
CA ALA A 20 5.53 4.04 -5.69
C ALA A 20 4.74 3.25 -6.73
N THR A 21 4.26 2.08 -6.33
CA THR A 21 3.33 1.27 -7.12
C THR A 21 2.20 0.85 -6.20
N SER A 22 0.97 0.95 -6.68
CA SER A 22 -0.23 0.46 -5.99
C SER A 22 -0.93 -0.57 -6.87
N GLU A 23 -1.47 -1.61 -6.24
CA GLU A 23 -2.23 -2.69 -6.87
C GLU A 23 -3.69 -2.60 -6.40
N TRP A 24 -4.61 -2.78 -7.34
CA TRP A 24 -6.04 -2.57 -7.12
C TRP A 24 -6.86 -3.76 -7.63
N PHE A 25 -7.91 -4.08 -6.88
CA PHE A 25 -8.89 -5.12 -7.21
C PHE A 25 -10.29 -4.53 -7.23
N ILE A 26 -11.15 -5.08 -8.09
CA ILE A 26 -12.59 -4.86 -8.01
C ILE A 26 -13.15 -5.93 -7.06
N ILE A 27 -13.98 -5.52 -6.10
CA ILE A 27 -14.67 -6.43 -5.19
C ILE A 27 -16.18 -6.33 -5.40
N ASP A 28 -16.86 -7.46 -5.30
CA ASP A 28 -18.31 -7.49 -5.22
C ASP A 28 -18.74 -7.17 -3.78
N LEU A 29 -19.59 -6.14 -3.61
CA LEU A 29 -19.95 -5.61 -2.30
C LEU A 29 -20.88 -6.55 -1.50
N THR A 30 -21.61 -7.44 -2.16
CA THR A 30 -22.53 -8.38 -1.50
C THR A 30 -21.80 -9.62 -1.01
N SER A 31 -21.04 -10.26 -1.88
CA SER A 31 -20.28 -11.49 -1.61
C SER A 31 -18.93 -11.25 -0.95
N ARG A 32 -18.41 -10.01 -1.00
CA ARG A 32 -17.08 -9.61 -0.50
C ARG A 32 -15.94 -10.36 -1.18
N ARG A 33 -16.15 -10.82 -2.43
CA ARG A 33 -15.16 -11.58 -3.21
C ARG A 33 -14.55 -10.72 -4.33
N PRO A 34 -13.25 -10.87 -4.62
CA PRO A 34 -12.63 -10.26 -5.79
C PRO A 34 -13.33 -10.67 -7.10
N GLN A 35 -13.42 -9.73 -8.03
CA GLN A 35 -13.97 -9.94 -9.37
C GLN A 35 -12.91 -9.65 -10.45
N GLN A 36 -13.09 -10.29 -11.60
CA GLN A 36 -12.27 -10.01 -12.79
C GLN A 36 -12.58 -8.61 -13.33
N ILE A 37 -11.54 -7.80 -13.52
CA ILE A 37 -11.65 -6.40 -13.94
C ILE A 37 -12.20 -6.25 -15.35
N GLU A 38 -11.90 -7.22 -16.21
CA GLU A 38 -12.29 -7.29 -17.62
C GLU A 38 -13.81 -7.36 -17.81
N LYS A 39 -14.56 -7.71 -16.76
CA LYS A 39 -16.04 -7.69 -16.77
C LYS A 39 -16.62 -6.28 -16.74
N TYR A 40 -15.86 -5.30 -16.25
CA TYR A 40 -16.38 -3.97 -15.92
C TYR A 40 -15.63 -2.85 -16.66
N VAL A 41 -14.42 -3.12 -17.13
CA VAL A 41 -13.57 -2.14 -17.79
C VAL A 41 -13.09 -2.73 -19.11
N ASP A 42 -13.24 -1.94 -20.18
CA ASP A 42 -12.58 -2.23 -21.44
C ASP A 42 -11.07 -1.95 -21.29
N VAL A 43 -10.30 -3.02 -21.08
CA VAL A 43 -8.86 -2.95 -20.78
C VAL A 43 -8.07 -2.41 -21.97
N GLU A 44 -8.58 -2.52 -23.20
CA GLU A 44 -7.90 -1.99 -24.39
C GLU A 44 -7.78 -0.46 -24.30
N LEU A 45 -8.77 0.24 -23.72
CA LEU A 45 -8.71 1.69 -23.55
C LEU A 45 -7.63 2.16 -22.56
N TYR A 46 -7.17 1.29 -21.65
CA TYR A 46 -6.23 1.63 -20.58
C TYR A 46 -4.84 1.03 -20.75
N THR A 47 -4.63 0.25 -21.81
CA THR A 47 -3.33 -0.36 -22.14
C THR A 47 -2.63 0.31 -23.31
N MET A 48 -3.30 1.24 -24.00
CA MET A 48 -2.71 2.05 -25.06
C MET A 48 -1.75 3.11 -24.50
N PRO A 49 -0.60 3.37 -25.13
CA PRO A 49 0.26 4.48 -24.75
C PRO A 49 -0.48 5.79 -24.99
N THR A 50 -0.84 6.49 -23.91
CA THR A 50 -1.44 7.82 -24.00
C THR A 50 -0.37 8.78 -24.50
N ALA A 51 -0.64 9.45 -25.62
CA ALA A 51 0.22 10.52 -26.12
C ALA A 51 0.40 11.58 -25.01
N GLY A 52 1.63 11.71 -24.51
CA GLY A 52 1.99 12.65 -23.44
C GLY A 52 2.35 12.05 -22.08
N SER A 53 2.37 10.72 -21.92
CA SER A 53 3.04 10.09 -20.77
C SER A 53 4.57 10.24 -20.91
N PRO A 54 5.36 10.46 -19.84
CA PRO A 54 6.82 10.68 -19.92
C PRO A 54 7.64 9.47 -20.41
N THR A 55 7.01 8.41 -20.89
CA THR A 55 7.65 7.36 -21.69
C THR A 55 7.76 7.86 -23.14
N ASP A 56 8.77 8.71 -23.34
CA ASP A 56 9.41 9.09 -24.60
C ASP A 56 8.84 8.47 -25.88
N LEU A 57 8.07 9.26 -26.64
CA LEU A 57 7.53 8.92 -27.97
C LEU A 57 8.53 9.17 -29.11
N SER A 58 9.84 9.17 -28.85
CA SER A 58 10.85 9.48 -29.89
C SER A 58 11.70 8.30 -30.38
N ALA A 59 11.52 7.09 -29.86
CA ALA A 59 12.25 5.92 -30.35
C ALA A 59 11.36 5.02 -31.22
N GLU A 60 11.49 5.14 -32.55
CA GLU A 60 11.02 4.11 -33.48
C GLU A 60 11.61 2.74 -33.06
N GLY A 61 10.74 1.79 -32.70
CA GLY A 61 11.14 0.39 -32.47
C GLY A 61 11.05 -0.14 -31.03
N MET A 62 10.40 0.54 -30.09
CA MET A 62 10.16 -0.07 -28.77
C MET A 62 8.98 -1.06 -28.82
N GLU A 63 9.27 -2.35 -28.60
CA GLU A 63 8.26 -3.38 -28.33
C GLU A 63 7.35 -2.91 -27.19
N VAL A 64 6.06 -3.23 -27.29
CA VAL A 64 5.10 -3.08 -26.19
C VAL A 64 5.68 -3.84 -24.99
N GLY A 65 6.20 -3.08 -24.03
CA GLY A 65 6.81 -3.62 -22.82
C GLY A 65 5.88 -4.62 -22.15
N LYS A 66 6.46 -5.71 -21.62
CA LYS A 66 5.69 -6.74 -20.91
C LYS A 66 4.92 -6.09 -19.76
N PRO A 67 3.82 -6.68 -19.24
CA PRO A 67 3.05 -6.10 -18.13
C PRO A 67 3.90 -5.72 -16.89
N THR A 68 5.06 -6.34 -16.72
CA THR A 68 6.08 -6.04 -15.71
C THR A 68 6.76 -4.67 -15.86
N ASP A 69 6.76 -4.06 -17.06
CA ASP A 69 7.29 -2.71 -17.32
C ASP A 69 6.40 -1.60 -16.76
N ARG A 70 5.25 -1.94 -16.14
CA ARG A 70 4.27 -0.98 -15.62
C ARG A 70 4.37 -0.73 -14.12
N GLN A 71 5.34 -1.35 -13.43
CA GLN A 71 5.61 -1.09 -12.01
C GLN A 71 6.81 -0.14 -11.88
N ALA A 72 6.66 0.95 -11.12
CA ALA A 72 7.78 1.85 -10.82
C ALA A 72 8.72 1.28 -9.74
N VAL A 73 8.24 0.31 -8.96
CA VAL A 73 9.05 -0.42 -7.99
C VAL A 73 9.52 -1.71 -8.65
N THR A 74 10.84 -1.87 -8.81
CA THR A 74 11.44 -2.97 -9.58
C THR A 74 12.13 -4.02 -8.71
N ARG A 75 11.83 -4.05 -7.41
CA ARG A 75 12.39 -5.04 -6.46
C ARG A 75 11.39 -6.14 -6.15
N ASP A 76 11.90 -7.28 -5.72
CA ASP A 76 11.08 -8.36 -5.19
C ASP A 76 10.36 -7.91 -3.91
N ILE A 77 9.05 -8.13 -3.89
CA ILE A 77 8.16 -7.75 -2.81
C ILE A 77 7.89 -9.00 -1.97
N PRO A 78 8.46 -9.12 -0.75
CA PRO A 78 8.27 -10.32 0.06
C PRO A 78 6.80 -10.47 0.48
N THR A 79 6.36 -11.73 0.61
CA THR A 79 5.11 -12.01 1.31
C THR A 79 5.31 -11.75 2.79
N LEU A 80 4.52 -10.84 3.36
CA LEU A 80 4.68 -10.45 4.75
C LEU A 80 4.21 -11.57 5.69
N SER A 81 5.06 -11.89 6.67
CA SER A 81 4.82 -12.91 7.68
C SER A 81 3.60 -12.57 8.55
N ARG A 82 2.78 -13.59 8.82
CA ARG A 82 1.64 -13.51 9.77
C ARG A 82 1.90 -14.30 11.04
N ASN A 83 3.16 -14.42 11.44
CA ASN A 83 3.52 -15.07 12.70
C ASN A 83 2.84 -14.37 13.91
N THR A 84 2.95 -14.98 15.08
CA THR A 84 2.34 -14.49 16.32
C THR A 84 3.27 -13.60 17.14
N ASP A 85 4.48 -13.34 16.65
CA ASP A 85 5.55 -12.66 17.39
C ASP A 85 5.34 -11.14 17.34
N TYR A 86 4.25 -10.67 17.95
CA TYR A 86 3.88 -9.26 17.95
C TYR A 86 3.60 -8.78 19.36
N GLU A 87 4.01 -7.54 19.64
CA GLU A 87 3.65 -6.84 20.85
C GLU A 87 2.91 -5.54 20.52
N THR A 88 1.97 -5.17 21.39
CA THR A 88 1.13 -4.00 21.21
C THR A 88 1.89 -2.73 21.55
N LEU A 89 1.86 -1.78 20.63
CA LEU A 89 2.37 -0.42 20.85
C LEU A 89 1.27 0.48 21.41
N PHE A 90 0.10 0.51 20.78
CA PHE A 90 -1.05 1.32 21.20
C PHE A 90 -2.35 0.84 20.56
N GLU A 91 -3.46 1.43 21.00
CA GLU A 91 -4.81 1.19 20.48
C GLU A 91 -5.31 2.35 19.62
N VAL A 92 -6.14 2.02 18.64
CA VAL A 92 -6.78 2.98 17.75
C VAL A 92 -8.26 2.68 17.62
N ILE A 93 -9.07 3.73 17.65
CA ILE A 93 -10.50 3.69 17.35
C ILE A 93 -10.77 4.72 16.24
N PRO A 94 -11.06 4.30 14.99
CA PRO A 94 -11.33 5.21 13.88
C PRO A 94 -12.53 6.10 14.18
N LYS A 95 -12.37 7.40 13.89
CA LYS A 95 -13.38 8.45 14.05
C LYS A 95 -14.05 8.74 12.72
N TYR A 96 -15.11 9.54 12.75
CA TYR A 96 -15.84 9.95 11.54
C TYR A 96 -14.91 10.63 10.51
N SER A 97 -13.93 11.42 10.96
CA SER A 97 -12.94 12.07 10.10
C SER A 97 -11.96 11.11 9.42
N ASP A 98 -11.92 9.86 9.84
CA ASP A 98 -11.05 8.83 9.27
C ASP A 98 -11.74 8.05 8.15
N MET A 99 -13.05 8.29 7.94
CA MET A 99 -13.87 7.58 6.96
C MET A 99 -13.78 8.21 5.56
N ASP A 100 -13.80 7.37 4.53
CA ASP A 100 -14.06 7.76 3.16
C ASP A 100 -15.56 7.90 2.88
N MET A 101 -15.92 8.22 1.63
CA MET A 101 -17.32 8.39 1.22
C MET A 101 -18.15 7.09 1.28
N ASN A 102 -17.49 5.92 1.37
CA ASN A 102 -18.13 4.62 1.46
C ASN A 102 -18.30 4.17 2.92
N GLY A 103 -17.84 4.96 3.90
CA GLY A 103 -17.93 4.64 5.32
C GLY A 103 -16.85 3.68 5.81
N HIS A 104 -15.81 3.44 5.02
CA HIS A 104 -14.63 2.68 5.42
C HIS A 104 -13.49 3.63 5.81
N THR A 105 -12.60 3.18 6.68
CA THR A 105 -11.37 3.91 6.98
C THR A 105 -10.58 4.17 5.70
N ASN A 106 -10.20 5.42 5.48
CA ASN A 106 -9.40 5.84 4.33
C ASN A 106 -8.02 5.15 4.33
N ALA A 107 -7.53 4.70 3.18
CA ALA A 107 -6.20 4.08 3.03
C ALA A 107 -5.07 4.91 3.66
N ARG A 108 -5.13 6.25 3.56
CA ARG A 108 -4.17 7.17 4.20
C ARG A 108 -4.11 6.99 5.72
N LYS A 109 -5.22 6.67 6.38
CA LYS A 109 -5.28 6.58 7.84
C LYS A 109 -4.51 5.38 8.40
N TYR A 110 -4.48 4.28 7.67
CA TYR A 110 -3.60 3.16 8.00
C TYR A 110 -2.12 3.57 7.96
N PHE A 111 -1.75 4.46 7.02
CA PHE A 111 -0.40 5.01 6.92
C PHE A 111 -0.08 5.99 8.06
N ASP A 112 -1.05 6.80 8.49
CA ASP A 112 -0.90 7.66 9.69
C ASP A 112 -0.58 6.77 10.91
N TRP A 113 -1.34 5.68 11.13
CA TRP A 113 -1.09 4.75 12.24
C TRP A 113 0.24 4.00 12.14
N LEU A 114 0.66 3.62 10.92
CA LEU A 114 1.99 3.07 10.69
C LEU A 114 3.08 4.07 11.10
N THR A 115 2.92 5.35 10.74
CA THR A 115 3.90 6.39 11.03
C THR A 115 4.02 6.62 12.54
N ASP A 116 2.90 6.62 13.26
CA ASP A 116 2.87 6.68 14.73
C ASP A 116 3.58 5.48 15.36
N ALA A 117 3.35 4.27 14.83
CA ALA A 117 4.04 3.05 15.26
C ALA A 117 5.56 3.11 15.05
N MET A 118 6.00 3.54 13.87
CA MET A 118 7.42 3.75 13.57
C MET A 118 8.06 4.77 14.51
N HIS A 119 7.34 5.85 14.85
CA HIS A 119 7.85 6.86 15.78
C HIS A 119 7.98 6.30 17.20
N GLN A 120 6.97 5.58 17.69
CA GLN A 120 7.02 4.97 19.02
C GLN A 120 8.08 3.87 19.13
N ASP A 121 8.31 3.10 18.05
CA ASP A 121 9.29 2.02 18.01
C ASP A 121 10.74 2.55 17.89
N ASN A 122 10.99 3.51 17.00
CA ASN A 122 12.35 3.90 16.60
C ASN A 122 12.73 5.35 16.98
N GLY A 123 11.79 6.19 17.40
CA GLY A 123 11.98 7.62 17.72
C GLY A 123 12.26 8.53 16.52
N LYS A 124 12.87 8.03 15.45
CA LYS A 124 13.16 8.76 14.21
C LYS A 124 12.47 8.11 13.00
N LEU A 125 11.99 8.95 12.08
CA LEU A 125 11.31 8.53 10.85
C LEU A 125 12.24 8.73 9.65
N ASN A 126 13.00 7.70 9.30
CA ASN A 126 13.85 7.70 8.10
C ASN A 126 13.57 6.45 7.22
N PRO A 127 12.32 6.24 6.77
CA PRO A 127 12.01 5.09 5.92
C PRO A 127 12.69 5.23 4.55
N THR A 128 13.37 4.18 4.12
CA THR A 128 13.90 4.05 2.75
C THR A 128 12.97 3.23 1.87
N PHE A 129 12.15 2.38 2.48
CA PHE A 129 11.16 1.58 1.78
C PHE A 129 9.96 1.30 2.68
N VAL A 130 8.76 1.34 2.11
CA VAL A 130 7.52 0.94 2.77
C VAL A 130 6.72 0.05 1.83
N GLN A 131 6.36 -1.14 2.31
CA GLN A 131 5.38 -2.01 1.71
C GLN A 131 4.19 -2.12 2.65
N MET A 132 2.97 -1.99 2.13
CA MET A 132 1.75 -2.12 2.92
C MET A 132 0.74 -3.01 2.21
N THR A 133 0.19 -3.97 2.93
CA THR A 133 -0.84 -4.88 2.45
C THR A 133 -2.09 -4.75 3.32
N TYR A 134 -3.24 -4.57 2.67
CA TYR A 134 -4.55 -4.40 3.32
C TYR A 134 -5.35 -5.70 3.22
N PHE A 135 -5.88 -6.17 4.34
CA PHE A 135 -6.58 -7.46 4.46
C PHE A 135 -8.04 -7.32 4.86
N SER A 136 -8.36 -6.32 5.68
CA SER A 136 -9.74 -6.03 6.08
C SER A 136 -9.96 -4.54 6.24
N GLU A 137 -10.97 -4.02 5.55
CA GLU A 137 -11.50 -2.67 5.75
C GLU A 137 -11.93 -2.50 7.21
N CYS A 138 -11.79 -1.28 7.72
CA CYS A 138 -12.22 -0.90 9.07
C CYS A 138 -13.37 0.10 8.99
N THR A 139 -14.25 0.10 9.99
CA THR A 139 -15.40 0.99 10.07
C THR A 139 -15.38 1.83 11.36
N LEU A 140 -16.23 2.86 11.39
CA LEU A 140 -16.37 3.76 12.54
C LEU A 140 -16.52 2.99 13.87
N GLY A 141 -15.71 3.36 14.86
CA GLY A 141 -15.79 2.79 16.20
C GLY A 141 -15.23 1.38 16.36
N GLU A 142 -14.70 0.74 15.30
CA GLU A 142 -13.97 -0.52 15.47
C GLU A 142 -12.69 -0.30 16.26
N HIS A 143 -12.35 -1.26 17.13
CA HIS A 143 -11.14 -1.20 17.93
C HIS A 143 -10.01 -1.96 17.23
N LEU A 144 -8.86 -1.31 17.10
CA LEU A 144 -7.63 -1.92 16.61
C LEU A 144 -6.52 -1.81 17.65
N VAL A 145 -5.67 -2.82 17.68
CA VAL A 145 -4.34 -2.74 18.30
C VAL A 145 -3.30 -2.62 17.20
N ILE A 146 -2.41 -1.63 17.35
CA ILE A 146 -1.25 -1.46 16.48
C ILE A 146 -0.07 -2.12 17.15
N GLN A 147 0.62 -2.98 16.41
CA GLN A 147 1.63 -3.88 16.95
C GLN A 147 2.90 -3.86 16.11
N ARG A 148 4.05 -4.03 16.77
CA ARG A 148 5.34 -4.31 16.10
C ARG A 148 5.68 -5.78 16.24
N ASN A 149 6.36 -6.32 15.24
CA ASN A 149 6.90 -7.67 15.31
C ASN A 149 8.18 -7.68 16.17
N THR A 150 8.32 -8.68 17.03
CA THR A 150 9.48 -8.82 17.93
C THR A 150 10.60 -9.66 17.33
N SER A 151 10.31 -10.47 16.31
CA SER A 151 11.27 -11.33 15.61
C SER A 151 11.80 -10.69 14.31
N GLU A 152 10.99 -9.85 13.65
CA GLU A 152 11.27 -9.23 12.35
C GLU A 152 11.23 -7.69 12.46
N LYS A 153 12.41 -7.05 12.45
CA LYS A 153 12.51 -5.60 12.58
C LYS A 153 11.81 -4.88 11.42
N GLY A 154 11.04 -3.83 11.75
CA GLY A 154 10.36 -2.99 10.77
C GLY A 154 9.04 -3.58 10.25
N LEU A 155 8.59 -4.72 10.80
CA LEU A 155 7.29 -5.29 10.48
C LEU A 155 6.24 -4.83 11.51
N TYR A 156 5.16 -4.24 11.02
CA TYR A 156 4.06 -3.71 11.81
C TYR A 156 2.72 -4.26 11.32
N ARG A 157 1.73 -4.32 12.20
CA ARG A 157 0.36 -4.67 11.81
C ARG A 157 -0.68 -3.90 12.60
N GLY A 158 -1.84 -3.73 11.99
CA GLY A 158 -3.07 -3.38 12.69
C GLY A 158 -3.96 -4.60 12.81
N GLN A 159 -4.27 -5.01 14.03
CA GLN A 159 -5.14 -6.14 14.33
C GLN A 159 -6.45 -5.64 14.91
N LYS A 160 -7.59 -6.05 14.35
CA LYS A 160 -8.90 -5.78 14.95
C LYS A 160 -9.04 -6.59 16.22
N THR A 161 -9.43 -5.95 17.31
CA THR A 161 -9.68 -6.65 18.58
C THR A 161 -10.92 -7.54 18.47
N ALA A 162 -11.88 -7.13 17.65
CA ALA A 162 -13.03 -7.95 17.29
C ALA A 162 -12.64 -8.98 16.21
N HIS A 163 -12.94 -10.25 16.50
CA HIS A 163 -12.80 -11.39 15.57
C HIS A 163 -11.36 -11.76 15.15
N ASP A 164 -10.34 -11.22 15.82
CA ASP A 164 -8.92 -11.51 15.57
C ASP A 164 -8.55 -11.45 14.08
N LYS A 165 -9.04 -10.41 13.39
CA LYS A 165 -8.76 -10.18 11.97
C LYS A 165 -7.68 -9.12 11.81
N THR A 166 -6.68 -9.43 11.00
CA THR A 166 -5.68 -8.45 10.57
C THR A 166 -6.31 -7.46 9.60
N ALA A 167 -6.18 -6.17 9.89
CA ALA A 167 -6.61 -5.10 9.00
C ALA A 167 -5.55 -4.79 7.95
N PHE A 168 -4.29 -4.65 8.37
CA PHE A 168 -3.14 -4.44 7.49
C PHE A 168 -1.86 -5.00 8.10
N VAL A 169 -0.88 -5.28 7.23
CA VAL A 169 0.52 -5.53 7.61
C VAL A 169 1.39 -4.59 6.78
N ALA A 170 2.41 -4.02 7.39
CA ALA A 170 3.36 -3.16 6.71
C ALA A 170 4.79 -3.54 7.09
N MET A 171 5.67 -3.55 6.11
CA MET A 171 7.11 -3.67 6.30
C MET A 171 7.76 -2.34 5.95
N VAL A 172 8.68 -1.93 6.81
CA VAL A 172 9.41 -0.67 6.70
C VAL A 172 10.90 -0.95 6.80
N GLU A 173 11.62 -0.61 5.74
CA GLU A 173 13.09 -0.53 5.80
C GLU A 173 13.44 0.90 6.20
N MET A 174 14.31 1.02 7.20
CA MET A 174 14.81 2.31 7.68
C MET A 174 16.25 2.48 7.23
N SER A 175 16.67 3.72 6.96
CA SER A 175 18.09 3.99 6.83
C SER A 175 18.79 3.79 8.18
N ASN A 176 19.90 3.07 8.18
CA ASN A 176 20.87 3.16 9.24
C ASN A 176 21.58 4.51 9.09
N GLY A 177 20.93 5.61 9.48
CA GLY A 177 21.58 6.91 9.49
C GLY A 177 22.81 6.87 10.40
N GLY A 178 23.97 7.23 9.84
CA GLY A 178 25.23 7.44 10.57
C GLY A 178 25.20 8.65 11.50
#